data_AF-A0A947AX46-F1
#
_entry.id   AF-A0A947AX46-F1
#
_cell.length_a   1.000
_cell.length_b   1.000
_cell.length_c   1.000
_cell.angle_alpha   90.00
_cell.angle_beta   90.00
_cell.angle_gamma   90.00
#
_symmetry.space_group_name_H-M   'P 1'
#
loop_
_entity.id
_entity.type
_entity.pdbx_description
1 polymer ?
#
loop_
_entity_poly.entity_id
_entity_poly.type
_entity_poly.pdbx_seq_one_letter_code
_entity_poly.pdbx_strand_id
1 'polypeptide(L)'
;MESINGYLMLGLSFSILIALICVIDPNSFSFKHLADSMNPSISYVSNYIYFGFVTLSTLGYGDVVPLTPAARSLAIFTSITGQMYVAIIIAALVSKYLSQKSSN
;
A
#
# COMPACT_ATOMS: atom_id res chain seq x y z
N MET A 1 -1.10 11.62 -16.17
CA MET A 1 -1.61 11.91 -14.81
C MET A 1 -2.55 10.81 -14.33
N GLU A 2 -3.42 10.27 -15.19
CA GLU A 2 -4.32 9.13 -14.88
C GLU A 2 -3.65 7.96 -14.14
N SER A 3 -2.49 7.49 -14.60
CA SER A 3 -1.76 6.37 -13.97
C SER A 3 -1.23 6.69 -12.56
N ILE A 4 -0.96 7.95 -12.24
CA ILE A 4 -0.53 8.34 -10.89
C ILE A 4 -1.73 8.28 -9.95
N ASN A 5 -2.86 8.81 -10.38
CA ASN A 5 -4.10 8.75 -9.60
C ASN A 5 -4.53 7.30 -9.33
N GLY A 6 -4.42 6.41 -10.33
CA GLY A 6 -4.72 4.99 -10.18
C GLY A 6 -3.86 4.30 -9.11
N TYR A 7 -2.56 4.60 -9.07
CA TYR A 7 -1.68 4.05 -8.03
C TYR A 7 -2.05 4.58 -6.62
N LEU A 8 -2.35 5.88 -6.51
CA LEU A 8 -2.75 6.49 -5.24
C LEU A 8 -4.07 5.91 -4.72
N MET A 9 -5.08 5.76 -5.59
CA MET A 9 -6.36 5.16 -5.21
C MET A 9 -6.22 3.70 -4.79
N LEU A 10 -5.32 2.95 -5.43
CA LEU A 10 -5.01 1.58 -5.04
C LEU A 10 -4.37 1.51 -3.65
N GLY A 11 -3.43 2.40 -3.34
CA GLY A 11 -2.85 2.48 -1.99
C GLY A 11 -3.88 2.84 -0.93
N LEU A 12 -4.79 3.76 -1.26
CA LEU A 12 -5.87 4.17 -0.36
C LEU A 12 -6.89 3.04 -0.14
N SER A 13 -7.24 2.27 -1.16
CA SER A 13 -8.16 1.12 -1.03
C SER A 13 -7.58 0.03 -0.13
N PHE A 14 -6.30 -0.32 -0.29
CA PHE A 14 -5.63 -1.25 0.62
C PHE A 14 -5.53 -0.73 2.05
N SER A 15 -5.29 0.57 2.22
CA SER A 15 -5.25 1.21 3.54
C SER A 15 -6.61 1.10 4.25
N ILE A 16 -7.72 1.24 3.52
CA ILE A 16 -9.07 1.03 4.05
C ILE A 16 -9.29 -0.45 4.44
N LEU A 17 -8.84 -1.40 3.63
CA LEU A 17 -8.92 -2.83 3.97
C LEU A 17 -8.13 -3.18 5.24
N ILE A 18 -6.94 -2.60 5.39
CA ILE A 18 -6.12 -2.72 6.60
C ILE A 18 -6.86 -2.15 7.82
N ALA A 19 -7.46 -0.96 7.68
CA ALA A 19 -8.25 -0.35 8.75
C ALA A 19 -9.46 -1.23 9.12
N LEU A 20 -10.12 -1.86 8.14
CA LEU A 20 -11.26 -2.76 8.37
C LEU A 20 -10.85 -4.01 9.14
N ILE A 21 -9.69 -4.60 8.84
CA ILE A 21 -9.13 -5.72 9.63
C ILE A 21 -8.92 -5.30 11.09
N CYS A 22 -8.43 -4.07 11.32
CA CYS A 22 -8.21 -3.58 12.67
C CYS A 22 -9.51 -3.29 13.43
N VAL A 23 -10.62 -2.96 12.74
CA VAL A 23 -11.94 -2.85 13.36
C VAL A 23 -12.46 -4.21 13.82
N ILE A 24 -12.15 -5.28 13.08
CA ILE A 24 -12.56 -6.66 13.43
C ILE A 24 -11.69 -7.20 14.56
N ASP A 25 -10.37 -7.00 14.48
CA ASP A 25 -9.43 -7.41 15.52
C ASP A 25 -8.46 -6.26 15.85
N PRO A 26 -8.69 -5.56 16.97
CA PRO A 26 -7.88 -4.42 17.43
C PRO A 26 -6.40 -4.76 17.65
N ASN A 27 -6.07 -6.04 17.84
CA ASN A 27 -4.69 -6.51 18.05
C ASN A 27 -4.04 -7.03 16.76
N SER A 28 -4.62 -6.74 15.59
CA SER A 28 -4.09 -7.19 14.30
C SER A 28 -2.73 -6.61 13.92
N PHE A 29 -2.38 -5.43 14.44
CA PHE A 29 -1.15 -4.72 14.11
C PHE A 29 -0.40 -4.29 15.36
N SER A 30 0.93 -4.46 15.34
CA SER A 30 1.82 -3.92 16.37
C SER A 30 2.46 -2.63 15.86
N PHE A 31 2.28 -1.54 16.61
CA PHE A 31 2.90 -0.24 16.36
C PHE A 31 4.02 -0.01 17.36
N LYS A 32 5.29 -0.24 16.96
CA LYS A 32 6.42 -0.26 17.89
C LYS A 32 6.92 1.14 18.31
N HIS A 33 6.55 2.19 17.57
CA HIS A 33 7.13 3.53 17.75
C HIS A 33 6.15 4.71 17.59
N LEU A 34 4.85 4.43 17.39
CA LEU A 34 3.86 5.45 16.97
C LEU A 34 2.78 5.72 18.04
N ALA A 35 2.93 5.11 19.23
CA ALA A 35 1.97 5.21 20.34
C ALA A 35 2.16 6.47 21.23
N ASP A 36 3.24 7.24 21.05
CA ASP A 36 3.57 8.39 21.91
C ASP A 36 2.82 9.69 21.56
N SER A 37 1.87 9.67 20.62
CA SER A 37 1.12 10.87 20.23
C SER A 37 -0.15 11.07 21.07
N MET A 38 -0.27 12.27 21.65
CA MET A 38 -1.33 12.84 22.50
C MET A 38 -2.79 12.76 21.96
N ASN A 39 -3.02 12.15 20.79
CA ASN A 39 -4.33 11.87 20.20
C ASN A 39 -4.34 10.48 19.53
N PRO A 40 -4.88 9.44 20.19
CA PRO A 40 -4.81 8.07 19.71
C PRO A 40 -5.49 7.88 18.34
N SER A 41 -6.68 8.47 18.14
CA SER A 41 -7.55 8.20 16.99
C SER A 41 -7.00 8.67 15.64
N ILE A 42 -6.38 9.85 15.57
CA ILE A 42 -5.78 10.38 14.34
C ILE A 42 -4.49 9.62 13.99
N SER A 43 -3.74 9.19 15.00
CA SER A 43 -2.51 8.40 14.82
C SER A 43 -2.80 7.08 14.11
N TYR A 44 -3.83 6.32 14.53
CA TYR A 44 -4.14 5.03 13.92
C TYR A 44 -4.45 5.11 12.42
N VAL A 45 -5.28 6.07 11.99
CA VAL A 45 -5.63 6.23 10.56
C VAL A 45 -4.38 6.55 9.74
N SER A 46 -3.53 7.46 10.23
CA SER A 46 -2.28 7.79 9.53
C SER A 46 -1.34 6.59 9.45
N ASN A 47 -1.29 5.76 10.50
CA ASN A 47 -0.41 4.59 10.56
C ASN A 47 -0.88 3.48 9.59
N TYR A 48 -2.20 3.29 9.41
CA TYR A 48 -2.72 2.34 8.41
C TYR A 48 -2.43 2.78 6.98
N ILE A 49 -2.58 4.08 6.69
CA ILE A 49 -2.24 4.64 5.39
C ILE A 49 -0.74 4.48 5.14
N TYR A 50 0.08 4.83 6.13
CA TYR A 50 1.52 4.65 6.07
C TYR A 50 1.90 3.19 5.78
N PHE A 51 1.38 2.23 6.56
CA PHE A 51 1.63 0.80 6.35
C PHE A 51 1.16 0.31 4.97
N GLY A 52 -0.01 0.78 4.51
CA GLY A 52 -0.54 0.46 3.19
C GLY A 52 0.40 0.89 2.07
N PHE A 53 0.85 2.14 2.08
CA PHE A 53 1.79 2.66 1.07
C PHE A 53 3.18 2.05 1.17
N VAL A 54 3.72 1.84 2.38
CA VAL A 54 5.01 1.18 2.61
C VAL A 54 5.00 -0.27 2.11
N THR A 55 3.88 -0.97 2.29
CA THR A 55 3.72 -2.34 1.79
C THR A 55 3.52 -2.37 0.27
N LEU A 56 2.70 -1.46 -0.27
CA LEU A 56 2.45 -1.32 -1.71
C LEU A 56 3.73 -0.97 -2.49
N SER A 57 4.61 -0.17 -1.88
CA SER A 57 5.91 0.21 -2.45
C SER A 57 7.03 -0.77 -2.12
N THR A 58 6.74 -1.87 -1.40
CA THR A 58 7.71 -2.88 -0.98
C THR A 58 8.84 -2.38 -0.07
N LEU A 59 8.67 -1.21 0.57
CA LEU A 59 9.66 -0.62 1.48
C LEU A 59 9.83 -1.42 2.77
N GLY A 60 8.71 -1.79 3.40
CA GLY A 60 8.69 -2.69 4.57
C GLY A 60 9.59 -2.26 5.74
N TYR A 61 9.52 -1.00 6.21
CA TYR A 61 10.36 -0.49 7.30
C TYR A 61 10.32 -1.32 8.60
N GLY A 62 9.24 -2.06 8.85
CA GLY A 62 9.11 -2.99 9.98
C GLY A 62 8.76 -2.34 11.32
N ASP A 63 8.38 -1.06 11.29
CA ASP A 63 7.83 -0.28 12.41
C ASP A 63 6.36 -0.63 12.70
N VAL A 64 5.62 -1.01 11.67
CA VAL A 64 4.26 -1.58 11.73
C VAL A 64 4.27 -3.01 11.20
N VAL A 65 3.83 -3.96 12.02
CA VAL A 65 3.88 -5.39 11.67
C VAL A 65 2.52 -6.06 11.84
N PRO A 66 2.03 -6.81 10.83
CA PRO A 66 0.81 -7.60 10.93
C PRO A 66 1.02 -8.84 11.82
N LEU A 67 0.21 -8.96 12.87
CA LEU A 67 0.25 -10.07 13.82
C LEU A 67 -0.69 -11.21 13.39
N THR A 68 -1.85 -10.88 12.82
CA THR A 68 -2.88 -11.87 12.47
C THR A 68 -2.63 -12.50 11.09
N PRO A 69 -3.04 -13.77 10.88
CA PRO A 69 -2.93 -14.42 9.57
C PRO A 69 -3.65 -13.64 8.46
N ALA A 70 -4.82 -13.06 8.75
CA ALA A 70 -5.58 -12.25 7.81
C ALA A 70 -4.81 -10.99 7.39
N ALA A 71 -4.23 -10.25 8.34
CA ALA A 71 -3.43 -9.07 8.06
C ALA A 71 -2.18 -9.41 7.23
N ARG A 72 -1.54 -10.55 7.50
CA ARG A 72 -0.38 -11.03 6.73
C ARG A 72 -0.73 -11.38 5.28
N SER A 73 -1.83 -12.12 5.08
CA SER A 73 -2.31 -12.44 3.73
C SER A 73 -2.64 -11.18 2.93
N LEU A 74 -3.28 -10.19 3.56
CA LEU A 74 -3.57 -8.91 2.91
C LEU A 74 -2.26 -8.17 2.56
N ALA A 75 -1.28 -8.11 3.47
CA ALA A 75 0.00 -7.45 3.21
C ALA A 75 0.74 -8.08 2.01
N ILE A 76 0.75 -9.41 1.90
CA ILE A 76 1.32 -10.12 0.75
C ILE A 76 0.60 -9.71 -0.53
N PHE A 77 -0.73 -9.72 -0.52
CA PHE A 77 -1.52 -9.36 -1.70
C PHE A 77 -1.32 -7.91 -2.13
N THR A 78 -1.26 -6.98 -1.18
CA THR A 78 -0.95 -5.56 -1.42
C THR A 78 0.41 -5.39 -2.08
N SER A 79 1.44 -6.09 -1.57
CA SER A 79 2.80 -6.03 -2.10
C SER A 79 2.89 -6.54 -3.55
N ILE A 80 2.25 -7.68 -3.85
CA ILE A 80 2.19 -8.24 -5.21
C ILE A 80 1.47 -7.28 -6.16
N THR A 81 0.33 -6.73 -5.73
CA THR A 81 -0.47 -5.82 -6.56
C THR A 81 0.29 -4.53 -6.88
N GLY A 82 1.00 -3.97 -5.91
CA GLY A 82 1.84 -2.79 -6.10
C GLY A 82 2.92 -3.01 -7.16
N GLN A 83 3.62 -4.14 -7.10
CA GLN A 83 4.66 -4.48 -8.07
C GLN A 83 4.10 -4.71 -9.48
N MET A 84 2.97 -5.43 -9.58
CA MET A 84 2.31 -5.68 -10.86
C MET A 84 1.83 -4.38 -11.51
N TYR A 85 1.32 -3.43 -10.71
CA TYR A 85 0.91 -2.12 -11.22
C TYR A 85 2.08 -1.38 -11.88
N VAL A 86 3.21 -1.28 -11.18
CA VAL A 86 4.41 -0.59 -11.70
C VAL A 86 4.92 -1.28 -12.97
N ALA A 87 4.97 -2.61 -13.00
CA ALA A 87 5.41 -3.38 -14.16
C ALA A 87 4.50 -3.13 -15.40
N ILE A 88 3.18 -3.14 -15.23
CA ILE A 88 2.22 -2.91 -16.31
C ILE A 88 2.36 -1.49 -16.86
N ILE A 89 2.50 -0.49 -15.99
CA ILE A 89 2.67 0.91 -16.42
C ILE A 89 3.96 1.09 -17.22
N ILE A 90 5.07 0.51 -16.77
CA ILE A 90 6.34 0.56 -17.50
C ILE A 90 6.21 -0.12 -18.86
N ALA A 91 5.64 -1.32 -18.93
CA ALA A 91 5.43 -2.04 -20.18
C ALA A 91 4.56 -1.27 -21.18
N ALA A 92 3.47 -0.65 -20.70
CA ALA A 92 2.61 0.19 -21.51
C ALA A 92 3.34 1.43 -22.05
N LEU A 93 4.15 2.08 -21.21
CA LEU A 93 4.94 3.25 -21.60
C LEU A 93 5.98 2.89 -22.67
N VAL A 94 6.72 1.80 -22.47
CA VAL A 94 7.71 1.30 -23.43
C VAL A 94 7.04 0.94 -24.76
N SER A 95 5.90 0.25 -24.73
CA SER A 95 5.15 -0.11 -25.95
C SER A 95 4.74 1.13 -26.75
N LYS A 96 4.28 2.19 -26.06
CA LYS A 96 3.93 3.46 -26.70
C LYS A 96 5.15 4.15 -27.32
N TYR A 97 6.29 4.14 -26.61
CA TYR A 97 7.52 4.74 -27.10
C TYR A 97 8.07 4.04 -28.34
N LEU A 98 8.03 2.70 -28.36
CA LEU A 98 8.46 1.90 -29.51
C LEU A 98 7.56 2.10 -30.73
N SER A 99 6.24 2.19 -30.53
CA SER A 99 5.28 2.49 -31.61
C SER A 99 5.54 3.87 -32.24
N GLN A 100 5.83 4.89 -31.42
CA GLN A 100 6.16 6.23 -31.92
C GLN A 100 7.49 6.27 -32.70
N LYS A 101 8.48 5.47 -32.29
CA LYS A 101 9.77 5.38 -33.01
C LYS A 101 9.63 4.68 -34.36
N SER A 102 8.70 3.74 -34.53
CA SER A 102 8.47 3.05 -35.81
C SER A 102 7.75 3.91 -36.86
N SER A 103 7.17 5.04 -36.47
CA SER A 103 6.38 5.92 -37.34
C SER A 103 7.14 7.16 -37.84
N ASN A 104 8.40 7.35 -37.43
CA ASN A 104 9.33 8.36 -37.97
C ASN A 104 10.48 7.66 -38.70
#